data_AF-A0A838SJC9-F1
#
_entry.id   AF-A0A838SJC9-F1
#
_cell.length_a   1.000
_cell.length_b   1.000
_cell.length_c   1.000
_cell.angle_alpha   90.00
_cell.angle_beta   90.00
_cell.angle_gamma   90.00
#
_symmetry.space_group_name_H-M   'P 1'
#
loop_
_entity.id
_entity.type
_entity.pdbx_description
1 polymer ?
#
loop_
_entity_poly.entity_id
_entity_poly.type
_entity_poly.pdbx_seq_one_letter_code
_entity_poly.pdbx_strand_id
1 'polypeptide(L)'
;MSGFEFQDPEQAYTFLALRGPSEYPMNQGDVVTNRGHRMTASEFEHHFHEEQVPYSNALHCTLNGQFYLIGPLARFALNQDQLSALIKEVFQITSFVPTFNRASMGFVARWVEVLYAFDEALRLIQNYETPRDPAVPV
;
A
#
# COMPACT_ATOMS: atom_id res chain seq x y z
N MET A 1 22.11 -14.08 11.51
CA MET A 1 21.03 -13.88 10.52
C MET A 1 21.21 -14.91 9.43
N SER A 2 20.27 -15.84 9.28
CA SER A 2 20.27 -16.76 8.13
C SER A 2 20.10 -15.94 6.85
N GLY A 3 21.08 -16.00 5.95
CA GLY A 3 21.09 -15.24 4.69
C GLY A 3 20.05 -15.80 3.72
N PHE A 4 18.83 -15.29 3.80
CA PHE A 4 17.83 -15.51 2.77
C PHE A 4 17.96 -14.38 1.74
N GLU A 5 18.41 -14.72 0.54
CA GLU A 5 18.56 -13.76 -0.55
C GLU A 5 17.36 -13.84 -1.50
N PHE A 6 16.82 -12.67 -1.86
CA PHE A 6 15.78 -12.56 -2.88
C PHE A 6 16.42 -12.53 -4.27
N GLN A 7 16.19 -13.58 -5.06
CA GLN A 7 16.86 -13.78 -6.35
C GLN A 7 16.00 -13.41 -7.57
N ASP A 8 14.72 -13.10 -7.39
CA ASP A 8 13.83 -12.69 -8.47
C ASP A 8 14.25 -11.33 -9.05
N PRO A 9 14.09 -11.10 -10.37
CA PRO A 9 14.60 -9.91 -11.02
C PRO A 9 13.93 -8.63 -10.50
N GLU A 10 14.70 -7.55 -10.49
CA GLU A 10 14.14 -6.21 -10.33
C GLU A 10 13.32 -5.86 -11.56
N GLN A 11 12.17 -5.21 -11.36
CA GLN A 11 11.30 -4.77 -12.44
C GLN A 11 10.86 -3.33 -12.22
N ALA A 12 10.76 -2.60 -13.33
CA ALA A 12 10.30 -1.22 -13.35
C ALA A 12 8.77 -1.13 -13.33
N TYR A 13 8.13 -1.70 -12.31
CA TYR A 13 6.67 -1.70 -12.17
C TYR A 13 6.08 -0.29 -12.22
N THR A 14 4.88 -0.18 -12.79
CA THR A 14 3.98 0.93 -12.51
C THR A 14 3.27 0.60 -11.19
N PHE A 15 3.72 1.21 -10.10
CA PHE A 15 3.06 1.04 -8.81
C PHE A 15 1.83 1.93 -8.72
N LEU A 16 0.78 1.38 -8.12
CA LEU A 16 -0.46 2.09 -7.84
C LEU A 16 -0.89 1.87 -6.38
N ALA A 17 -1.17 2.96 -5.68
CA ALA A 17 -1.61 2.93 -4.29
C ALA A 17 -2.41 4.19 -3.95
N LEU A 18 -3.10 4.18 -2.80
CA LEU A 18 -3.60 5.42 -2.23
C LEU A 18 -2.45 6.26 -1.68
N ARG A 19 -2.67 7.57 -1.60
CA ARG A 19 -1.82 8.49 -0.85
C ARG A 19 -2.68 9.58 -0.23
N GLY A 20 -2.74 9.55 1.10
CA GLY A 20 -3.42 10.56 1.91
C GLY A 20 -2.50 11.74 2.26
N PRO A 21 -3.03 12.76 2.96
CA PRO A 21 -2.24 13.92 3.37
C PRO A 21 -1.25 13.62 4.50
N SER A 22 -1.57 12.68 5.40
CA SER A 22 -0.85 12.57 6.69
C SER A 22 -0.63 11.16 7.23
N GLU A 23 -1.23 10.13 6.65
CA GLU A 23 -1.15 8.76 7.17
C GLU A 23 -0.78 7.76 6.08
N TYR A 24 -0.18 6.64 6.50
CA TYR A 24 0.12 5.52 5.61
C TYR A 24 -1.18 5.00 4.97
N PRO A 25 -1.16 4.59 3.69
CA PRO A 25 -2.36 4.56 2.83
C PRO A 25 -3.23 3.30 3.02
N MET A 26 -3.84 3.16 4.20
CA MET A 26 -4.77 2.06 4.50
C MET A 26 -6.24 2.45 4.38
N ASN A 27 -6.57 3.72 4.64
CA ASN A 27 -7.97 4.15 4.75
C ASN A 27 -8.43 5.06 3.61
N GLN A 28 -7.66 6.11 3.32
CA GLN A 28 -8.10 7.20 2.45
C GLN A 28 -6.96 7.85 1.66
N GLY A 29 -7.34 8.57 0.62
CA GLY A 29 -6.43 9.36 -0.21
C GLY A 29 -6.79 9.31 -1.68
N ASP A 30 -5.99 9.99 -2.48
CA ASP A 30 -6.06 9.88 -3.94
C ASP A 30 -5.34 8.61 -4.39
N VAL A 31 -5.78 8.04 -5.51
CA VAL A 31 -5.05 7.00 -6.22
C VAL A 31 -3.88 7.66 -6.94
N VAL A 32 -2.65 7.22 -6.63
CA VAL A 32 -1.43 7.75 -7.22
C VAL A 32 -0.57 6.64 -7.82
N THR A 33 0.30 7.02 -8.76
CA THR A 33 1.30 6.11 -9.34
C THR A 33 2.72 6.66 -9.23
N ASN A 34 3.71 5.77 -9.30
CA ASN A 34 5.12 6.17 -9.42
C ASN A 34 5.47 6.74 -10.81
N ARG A 35 4.48 6.87 -11.69
CA ARG A 35 4.58 7.42 -13.06
C ARG A 35 3.88 8.78 -13.18
N GLY A 36 3.57 9.43 -12.06
CA GLY A 36 3.07 10.81 -12.04
C GLY A 36 1.56 10.97 -12.24
N HIS A 37 0.81 9.88 -12.35
CA HIS A 37 -0.66 9.95 -12.37
C HIS A 37 -1.21 10.09 -10.95
N ARG A 38 -2.22 10.95 -10.79
CA ARG A 38 -3.03 11.15 -9.58
C ARG A 38 -4.48 11.29 -10.01
N MET A 39 -5.38 10.60 -9.30
CA MET A 39 -6.82 10.64 -9.53
C MET A 39 -7.57 10.33 -8.24
N THR A 40 -8.78 10.87 -8.14
CA THR A 40 -9.72 10.54 -7.08
C THR A 40 -10.37 9.17 -7.33
N ALA A 41 -10.95 8.58 -6.27
CA ALA A 41 -11.70 7.33 -6.42
C ALA A 41 -12.90 7.47 -7.37
N SER A 42 -13.54 8.65 -7.44
CA SER A 42 -14.64 8.91 -8.36
C SER A 42 -14.24 8.93 -9.84
N GLU A 43 -12.95 9.09 -10.13
CA GLU A 43 -12.43 9.08 -11.50
C GLU A 43 -12.08 7.66 -11.99
N PHE A 44 -12.30 6.62 -11.17
CA PHE A 44 -11.90 5.25 -11.47
C PHE A 44 -12.35 4.78 -12.86
N GLU A 45 -13.64 4.90 -13.19
CA GLU A 45 -14.18 4.41 -14.47
C GLU A 45 -13.63 5.14 -15.70
N HIS A 46 -13.00 6.31 -15.53
CA HIS A 46 -12.38 7.06 -16.63
C HIS A 46 -10.97 6.56 -16.96
N HIS A 47 -10.32 5.87 -16.03
CA HIS A 47 -8.91 5.50 -16.12
C HIS A 47 -8.67 3.99 -16.11
N PHE A 48 -9.57 3.24 -15.48
CA PHE A 48 -9.45 1.80 -15.34
C PHE A 48 -10.39 1.08 -16.29
N HIS A 49 -9.84 0.12 -17.02
CA HIS A 49 -10.60 -0.69 -17.96
C HIS A 49 -10.40 -2.16 -17.66
N GLU A 50 -11.51 -2.85 -17.44
CA GLU A 50 -11.55 -4.28 -17.22
C GLU A 50 -11.88 -5.03 -18.50
N GLU A 51 -11.13 -6.10 -18.78
CA GLU A 51 -11.37 -7.00 -19.89
C GLU A 51 -11.46 -8.45 -19.41
N GLN A 52 -12.34 -9.20 -20.04
CA GLN A 52 -12.48 -10.64 -19.84
C GLN A 52 -11.56 -11.37 -20.82
N VAL A 53 -10.71 -12.27 -20.31
CA VAL A 53 -9.88 -13.14 -21.15
C VAL A 53 -10.46 -14.55 -21.23
N PRO A 54 -10.26 -15.29 -22.34
CA PRO A 54 -10.93 -16.59 -22.56
C PRO A 54 -10.53 -17.71 -21.58
N TYR A 55 -9.39 -17.57 -20.90
CA TYR A 55 -8.77 -18.62 -20.07
C TYR A 55 -8.80 -18.33 -18.57
N SER A 56 -9.49 -17.27 -18.13
CA SER A 56 -9.58 -16.89 -16.71
C SER A 56 -11.03 -16.55 -16.36
N ASN A 57 -11.45 -16.81 -15.12
CA ASN A 57 -12.71 -16.27 -14.60
C ASN A 57 -12.52 -14.90 -13.93
N ALA A 58 -11.28 -14.46 -13.75
CA ALA A 58 -10.97 -13.13 -13.23
C ALA A 58 -10.84 -12.12 -14.38
N LEU A 59 -11.36 -10.92 -14.15
CA LEU A 59 -11.14 -9.79 -15.03
C LEU A 59 -9.70 -9.31 -14.95
N HIS A 60 -9.16 -8.88 -16.08
CA HIS A 60 -7.88 -8.22 -16.17
C HIS A 60 -8.14 -6.72 -16.23
N CYS A 61 -7.56 -5.96 -15.30
CA CYS A 61 -7.74 -4.51 -15.24
C CYS A 61 -6.47 -3.79 -15.67
N THR A 62 -6.62 -2.76 -16.50
CA THR A 62 -5.52 -1.90 -16.96
C THR A 62 -5.78 -0.45 -16.57
N LEU A 63 -4.70 0.31 -16.36
CA LEU A 63 -4.74 1.75 -16.14
C LEU A 63 -4.33 2.44 -17.43
N ASN A 64 -5.27 3.11 -18.11
CA ASN A 64 -5.03 3.75 -19.41
C ASN A 64 -4.33 2.80 -20.41
N GLY A 65 -4.73 1.51 -20.43
CA GLY A 65 -4.14 0.47 -21.27
C GLY A 65 -2.77 -0.05 -20.83
N GLN A 66 -2.29 0.30 -19.64
CA GLN A 66 -1.02 -0.17 -19.08
C GLN A 66 -1.22 -1.11 -17.89
N PHE A 67 -0.33 -2.07 -17.73
CA PHE A 67 -0.28 -2.92 -16.54
C PHE A 67 0.27 -2.16 -15.34
N TYR A 68 -0.25 -2.47 -14.16
CA TYR A 68 0.16 -1.88 -12.90
C TYR A 68 0.22 -2.93 -11.79
N LEU A 69 0.97 -2.64 -10.73
CA LEU A 69 1.05 -3.46 -9.53
C LEU A 69 0.49 -2.67 -8.33
N ILE A 70 -0.45 -3.31 -7.63
CA ILE A 70 -1.00 -2.85 -6.35
C ILE A 70 -0.50 -3.71 -5.20
N GLY A 71 -0.94 -3.37 -3.99
CA GLY A 71 -0.69 -4.15 -2.77
C GLY A 71 0.44 -3.58 -1.92
N PRO A 72 0.96 -4.37 -0.95
CA PRO A 72 1.90 -3.88 0.06
C PRO A 72 3.16 -3.25 -0.55
N LEU A 73 3.69 -3.86 -1.61
CA LEU A 73 4.88 -3.36 -2.29
C LEU A 73 4.67 -1.95 -2.87
N ALA A 74 3.55 -1.75 -3.57
CA ALA A 74 3.20 -0.47 -4.16
C ALA A 74 2.90 0.59 -3.09
N ARG A 75 2.13 0.23 -2.06
CA ARG A 75 1.82 1.13 -0.93
C ARG A 75 3.09 1.59 -0.23
N PHE A 76 3.99 0.66 0.08
CA PHE A 76 5.27 0.99 0.70
C PHE A 76 6.09 1.90 -0.19
N ALA A 77 6.33 1.51 -1.45
CA ALA A 77 7.17 2.27 -2.37
C ALA A 77 6.69 3.71 -2.58
N LEU A 78 5.38 3.94 -2.58
CA LEU A 78 4.77 5.26 -2.80
C LEU A 78 4.60 6.11 -1.55
N ASN A 79 4.76 5.55 -0.35
CA ASN A 79 4.41 6.22 0.92
C ASN A 79 5.44 5.99 2.03
N GLN A 80 6.72 5.77 1.67
CA GLN A 80 7.80 5.56 2.64
C GLN A 80 7.94 6.72 3.64
N ASP A 81 7.64 7.94 3.19
CA ASP A 81 7.69 9.15 4.01
C ASP A 81 6.59 9.17 5.10
N GLN A 82 5.48 8.47 4.87
CA GLN A 82 4.32 8.38 5.76
C GLN A 82 4.36 7.18 6.71
N LEU A 83 5.45 6.41 6.74
CA LEU A 83 5.62 5.35 7.73
C LEU A 83 5.61 5.91 9.15
N SER A 84 5.05 5.13 10.09
CA SER A 84 5.03 5.48 11.50
C SER A 84 6.43 5.54 12.10
N ALA A 85 6.56 6.24 13.23
CA ALA A 85 7.84 6.37 13.93
C ALA A 85 8.41 5.01 14.34
N LEU A 86 7.56 4.09 14.82
CA LEU A 86 7.95 2.74 15.21
C LEU A 86 8.59 1.98 14.04
N ILE A 87 7.98 2.02 12.85
CA ILE A 87 8.52 1.31 11.68
C ILE A 87 9.85 1.90 11.23
N LYS A 88 9.97 3.23 11.24
CA LYS A 88 11.22 3.93 10.92
C LYS A 88 12.34 3.53 11.88
N GLU A 89 12.03 3.41 13.17
CA GLU A 89 12.97 2.93 14.20
C GLU A 89 13.39 1.47 13.95
N VAL A 90 12.44 0.58 13.62
CA VAL A 90 12.77 -0.83 13.30
C VAL A 90 13.73 -0.92 12.12
N PHE A 91 13.54 -0.14 11.06
CA PHE A 91 14.50 -0.13 9.94
C PHE A 91 15.89 0.36 10.35
N GLN A 92 15.97 1.36 11.22
CA GLN A 92 17.26 1.86 11.75
C GLN A 92 17.97 0.78 12.58
N ILE A 93 17.27 0.15 13.53
CA ILE A 93 17.85 -0.87 14.42
C ILE A 93 18.30 -2.11 13.63
N THR A 94 17.56 -2.49 12.60
CA THR A 94 17.88 -3.65 11.77
C THR A 94 18.92 -3.34 10.69
N SER A 95 19.31 -2.08 10.50
CA SER A 95 20.12 -1.62 9.36
C SER A 95 19.56 -2.09 8.01
N PHE A 96 18.23 -2.25 7.94
CA PHE A 96 17.58 -2.80 6.77
C PHE A 96 17.27 -1.67 5.79
N VAL A 97 17.92 -1.70 4.63
CA VAL A 97 17.74 -0.75 3.53
C VAL A 97 17.10 -1.48 2.36
N PRO A 98 15.77 -1.46 2.25
CA PRO A 98 15.10 -2.26 1.24
C PRO A 98 15.09 -1.60 -0.13
N THR A 99 15.38 -2.40 -1.16
CA THR A 99 15.02 -2.12 -2.55
C THR A 99 13.68 -2.81 -2.87
N PHE A 100 12.59 -2.06 -2.79
CA PHE A 100 11.23 -2.58 -3.02
C PHE A 100 10.84 -2.57 -4.51
N ASN A 101 11.70 -3.12 -5.37
CA ASN A 101 11.50 -3.21 -6.82
C ASN A 101 11.50 -4.68 -7.34
N ARG A 102 11.50 -5.65 -6.41
CA ARG A 102 11.37 -7.10 -6.67
C ARG A 102 10.01 -7.57 -6.19
N ALA A 103 9.41 -8.55 -6.88
CA ALA A 103 8.08 -9.05 -6.50
C ALA A 103 8.12 -9.73 -5.13
N SER A 104 9.18 -10.48 -4.84
CA SER A 104 9.36 -11.18 -3.57
C SER A 104 9.43 -10.26 -2.36
N MET A 105 9.90 -9.02 -2.54
CA MET A 105 9.92 -7.99 -1.50
C MET A 105 8.51 -7.57 -1.06
N GLY A 106 7.47 -7.95 -1.80
CA GLY A 106 6.08 -7.86 -1.33
C GLY A 106 5.84 -8.63 -0.03
N PHE A 107 6.61 -9.68 0.27
CA PHE A 107 6.56 -10.38 1.56
C PHE A 107 7.06 -9.49 2.71
N VAL A 108 8.21 -8.82 2.52
CA VAL A 108 8.76 -7.90 3.51
C VAL A 108 7.82 -6.71 3.70
N ALA A 109 7.32 -6.13 2.61
CA ALA A 109 6.36 -5.04 2.67
C ALA A 109 5.09 -5.44 3.45
N ARG A 110 4.60 -6.67 3.28
CA ARG A 110 3.48 -7.19 4.07
C ARG A 110 3.80 -7.24 5.56
N TRP A 111 4.99 -7.68 5.96
CA TRP A 111 5.37 -7.69 7.38
C TRP A 111 5.46 -6.29 7.98
N VAL A 112 5.94 -5.32 7.20
CA VAL A 112 5.91 -3.91 7.60
C VAL A 112 4.46 -3.45 7.81
N GLU A 113 3.53 -3.82 6.93
CA GLU A 113 2.11 -3.49 7.08
C GLU A 113 1.45 -4.18 8.27
N VAL A 114 1.87 -5.40 8.61
CA VAL A 114 1.43 -6.07 9.85
C VAL A 114 1.88 -5.30 11.08
N LEU A 115 3.15 -4.86 11.13
CA LEU A 115 3.66 -4.04 12.22
C LEU A 115 2.92 -2.69 12.29
N TYR A 116 2.70 -2.05 11.14
CA TYR A 116 1.88 -0.83 11.05
C TYR A 116 0.49 -1.03 11.62
N ALA A 117 -0.18 -2.13 11.28
CA ALA A 117 -1.53 -2.42 11.77
C ALA A 117 -1.56 -2.59 13.30
N PHE A 118 -0.54 -3.21 13.90
CA PHE A 118 -0.43 -3.30 15.36
C PHE A 118 -0.17 -1.94 16.02
N ASP A 119 0.72 -1.13 15.45
CA ASP A 119 1.01 0.23 15.90
C ASP A 119 -0.27 1.09 15.88
N GLU A 120 -0.99 1.02 14.78
CA GLU A 120 -2.23 1.78 14.59
C GLU A 120 -3.36 1.29 15.50
N ALA A 121 -3.48 -0.02 15.71
CA ALA A 121 -4.44 -0.57 16.67
C ALA A 121 -4.17 -0.07 18.10
N LEU A 122 -2.91 -0.05 18.54
CA LEU A 122 -2.53 0.48 19.86
C LEU A 122 -2.83 1.98 19.96
N ARG A 123 -2.52 2.76 18.91
CA ARG A 123 -2.82 4.18 18.84
C ARG A 123 -4.32 4.44 18.96
N LEU A 124 -5.15 3.68 18.24
CA LEU A 124 -6.61 3.81 18.29
C LEU A 124 -7.17 3.46 19.67
N ILE A 125 -6.68 2.39 20.30
CA ILE A 125 -7.12 1.98 21.65
C ILE A 125 -6.76 3.06 22.69
N GLN A 126 -5.55 3.61 22.63
CA GLN A 126 -5.07 4.62 23.58
C GLN A 126 -5.82 5.96 23.45
N ASN A 127 -6.28 6.30 22.24
CA ASN A 127 -6.98 7.56 21.96
C ASN A 127 -8.50 7.36 21.80
N TYR A 128 -9.04 6.22 22.22
CA TYR A 128 -10.47 5.97 22.11
C TYR A 128 -11.25 6.90 23.05
N GLU A 129 -12.12 7.74 22.47
CA GLU A 129 -13.10 8.53 23.19
C GLU A 129 -14.47 7.89 23.05
N THR A 130 -15.13 7.61 24.18
CA THR A 130 -16.47 7.01 24.18
C THR A 130 -17.47 8.00 23.60
N PRO A 131 -18.27 7.63 22.58
CA PRO A 131 -19.28 8.51 22.04
C PRO A 131 -20.35 8.80 23.09
N ARG A 132 -20.90 10.01 23.08
CA ARG A 132 -21.93 10.43 24.04
C ARG A 132 -23.19 9.56 23.96
N ASP A 133 -23.57 9.22 22.73
CA ASP A 133 -24.76 8.43 22.42
C ASP A 133 -24.35 7.15 21.69
N PRO A 134 -24.96 5.99 21.99
CA PRO A 134 -24.60 4.71 21.38
C PRO A 134 -25.08 4.57 19.91
N ALA A 135 -25.88 5.52 19.41
CA ALA A 135 -26.37 5.56 18.03
C ALA A 135 -26.79 6.99 17.63
N VAL A 136 -26.86 7.25 16.32
CA VAL A 136 -27.45 8.46 15.74
C VAL A 136 -28.71 8.09 14.93
N PRO A 137 -29.71 8.99 14.81
CA PRO A 137 -30.85 8.77 13.93
C PRO A 137 -30.37 8.61 12.48
N VAL A 138 -30.98 7.66 11.75
CA VAL A 138 -30.75 7.42 10.32
C VAL A 138 -31.69 8.27 9.50
#